data_AF-A0A7Y5Q8V6-F1
#
_entry.id   AF-A0A7Y5Q8V6-F1
#
_cell.length_a   1.000
_cell.length_b   1.000
_cell.length_c   1.000
_cell.angle_alpha   90.00
_cell.angle_beta   90.00
_cell.angle_gamma   90.00
#
_symmetry.space_group_name_H-M   'P 1'
#
loop_
_entity.id
_entity.type
_entity.pdbx_description
1 polymer ?
#
loop_
_entity_poly.entity_id
_entity_poly.type
_entity_poly.pdbx_seq_one_letter_code
_entity_poly.pdbx_strand_id
1 'polypeptide(L)'
;MVGTIAPVASQWRLALLRQVAAAPGMTGADVRRELGDPDESFDAGSTTIQALCARGAYQPVPRVAGWHRVLVYRDWVFLQMVFLDESGVVICMTTSIT
;
A
#
# COMPACT_ATOMS: atom_id res chain seq x y z
N MET A 1 -39.95 -6.31 9.28
CA MET A 1 -38.85 -5.90 8.37
C MET A 1 -37.54 -6.20 9.07
N VAL A 2 -36.93 -7.34 8.76
CA VAL A 2 -35.59 -7.66 9.25
C VAL A 2 -34.63 -6.93 8.33
N GLY A 3 -34.03 -5.84 8.81
CA GLY A 3 -32.96 -5.16 8.09
C GLY A 3 -31.78 -6.11 8.00
N THR A 4 -31.56 -6.68 6.82
CA THR A 4 -30.36 -7.44 6.49
C THR A 4 -29.18 -6.48 6.55
N ILE A 5 -28.55 -6.39 7.71
CA ILE A 5 -27.21 -5.81 7.85
C ILE A 5 -26.26 -6.85 7.25
N ALA A 6 -26.14 -6.85 5.91
CA ALA A 6 -25.06 -7.54 5.25
C ALA A 6 -23.75 -7.03 5.87
N PRO A 7 -22.83 -7.93 6.22
CA PRO A 7 -21.95 -7.71 7.35
C PRO A 7 -20.90 -6.67 6.96
N VAL A 8 -20.71 -5.67 7.83
CA VAL A 8 -19.46 -4.88 7.90
C VAL A 8 -18.22 -5.80 7.91
N ALA A 9 -18.42 -7.08 8.23
CA ALA A 9 -17.42 -8.12 8.10
C ALA A 9 -16.99 -8.57 6.71
N SER A 10 -17.79 -8.37 5.66
CA SER A 10 -17.38 -8.69 4.29
C SER A 10 -16.43 -7.64 3.70
N GLN A 11 -16.58 -6.37 4.08
CA GLN A 11 -15.71 -5.29 3.58
C GLN A 11 -14.32 -5.34 4.20
N TRP A 12 -14.19 -5.59 5.52
CA TRP A 12 -12.85 -5.74 6.11
C TRP A 12 -12.13 -6.98 5.63
N ARG A 13 -12.85 -8.07 5.31
CA ARG A 13 -12.24 -9.29 4.77
C ARG A 13 -11.72 -9.09 3.35
N LEU A 14 -12.38 -8.28 2.51
CA LEU A 14 -11.87 -7.87 1.20
C LEU A 14 -10.68 -6.90 1.31
N ALA A 15 -10.67 -5.99 2.29
CA ALA A 15 -9.52 -5.13 2.58
C ALA A 15 -8.31 -5.95 3.09
N LEU A 16 -8.54 -6.94 3.95
CA LEU A 16 -7.52 -7.89 4.40
C LEU A 16 -7.02 -8.80 3.27
N LEU A 17 -7.89 -9.19 2.33
CA LEU A 17 -7.51 -9.98 1.15
C LEU A 17 -6.70 -9.16 0.14
N ARG A 18 -6.96 -7.85 0.00
CA ARG A 18 -6.10 -6.93 -0.77
C ARG A 18 -4.72 -6.72 -0.11
N GLN A 19 -4.64 -6.75 1.22
CA GLN A 19 -3.34 -6.74 1.93
C GLN A 19 -2.46 -7.98 1.59
N VAL A 20 -3.06 -9.09 1.12
CA VAL A 20 -2.34 -10.30 0.68
C VAL A 20 -1.94 -10.23 -0.81
N ALA A 21 -2.45 -9.25 -1.57
CA ALA A 21 -2.30 -9.21 -3.03
C ALA A 21 -0.99 -8.60 -3.52
N ALA A 22 -0.26 -7.86 -2.69
CA ALA A 22 1.14 -7.54 -2.94
C ALA A 22 1.96 -8.38 -1.98
N ALA A 23 2.78 -9.31 -2.46
CA ALA A 23 3.69 -10.13 -1.67
C ALA A 23 5.13 -9.86 -2.10
N PRO A 24 6.15 -9.97 -1.22
CA PRO A 24 7.53 -9.86 -1.65
C PRO A 24 7.82 -10.88 -2.76
N GLY A 25 8.48 -10.43 -3.83
CA GLY A 25 8.72 -11.23 -5.05
C GLY A 25 7.70 -11.01 -6.17
N MET A 26 6.57 -10.34 -5.93
CA MET A 26 5.65 -9.92 -7.01
C MET A 26 6.22 -8.73 -7.78
N THR A 27 5.88 -8.60 -9.06
CA THR A 27 6.26 -7.40 -9.82
C THR A 27 5.28 -6.26 -9.54
N GLY A 28 5.72 -5.01 -9.74
CA GLY A 28 4.83 -3.86 -9.67
C GLY A 28 3.68 -3.92 -10.68
N ALA A 29 3.83 -4.68 -11.78
CA ALA A 29 2.75 -4.93 -12.72
C ALA A 29 1.69 -5.88 -12.14
N ASP A 30 2.10 -6.94 -11.45
CA ASP A 30 1.19 -7.85 -10.75
C ASP A 30 0.41 -7.10 -9.66
N VAL A 31 1.11 -6.26 -8.89
CA VAL A 31 0.49 -5.40 -7.87
C VAL A 31 -0.59 -4.51 -8.47
N ARG A 32 -0.31 -3.86 -9.61
CA ARG A 32 -1.30 -3.03 -10.32
C ARG A 32 -2.48 -3.82 -10.87
N ARG A 33 -2.24 -5.05 -11.31
CA ARG A 33 -3.31 -5.92 -11.80
C ARG A 33 -4.28 -6.30 -10.68
N GLU A 34 -3.77 -6.55 -9.48
CA GLU A 34 -4.58 -6.95 -8.32
C GLU A 34 -5.22 -5.77 -7.59
N LEU A 35 -4.46 -4.69 -7.38
CA LEU A 35 -4.88 -3.53 -6.58
C LEU A 35 -5.41 -2.36 -7.43
N GLY A 36 -5.16 -2.36 -8.73
CA GLY A 36 -5.39 -1.22 -9.60
C GLY A 36 -4.21 -0.26 -9.64
N ASP A 37 -4.41 0.89 -10.29
CA ASP A 37 -3.41 1.95 -10.29
C ASP A 37 -3.26 2.59 -8.90
N PRO A 38 -2.02 2.93 -8.49
CA PRO A 38 -1.78 3.59 -7.22
C PRO A 38 -2.26 5.04 -7.25
N ASP A 39 -2.70 5.55 -6.10
CA ASP A 39 -3.07 6.96 -5.95
C ASP A 39 -1.85 7.87 -6.13
N GLU A 40 -0.72 7.46 -5.56
CA GLU A 40 0.54 8.20 -5.62
C GLU A 40 1.71 7.24 -5.84
N SER A 41 2.76 7.71 -6.51
CA SER A 41 4.00 6.94 -6.67
C SER A 41 5.21 7.84 -6.51
N PHE A 42 6.24 7.34 -5.83
CA PHE A 42 7.45 8.11 -5.55
C PHE A 42 8.69 7.25 -5.79
N ASP A 43 9.71 7.86 -6.35
CA ASP A 43 11.02 7.23 -6.49
C ASP A 43 11.87 7.43 -5.21
N ALA A 44 12.87 6.56 -5.06
CA ALA A 44 13.87 6.67 -4.02
C ALA A 44 14.55 8.04 -4.07
N GLY A 45 14.70 8.66 -2.90
CA GLY A 45 15.25 10.02 -2.80
C GLY A 45 14.25 11.15 -3.05
N SER A 46 12.99 10.85 -3.40
CA SER A 46 11.94 11.88 -3.49
C SER A 46 11.82 12.64 -2.17
N THR A 47 11.86 13.97 -2.23
CA THR A 47 11.70 14.84 -1.07
C THR A 47 10.25 14.90 -0.60
N THR A 48 9.28 14.67 -1.49
CA THR A 48 7.85 14.70 -1.19
C THR A 48 7.46 13.58 -0.23
N ILE A 49 7.88 12.35 -0.53
CA ILE A 49 7.61 11.21 0.34
C ILE A 49 8.28 11.43 1.71
N GLN A 50 9.53 11.90 1.74
CA GLN A 50 10.22 12.20 3.00
C GLN A 50 9.48 13.25 3.85
N ALA A 51 8.96 14.32 3.21
CA ALA A 51 8.20 15.34 3.91
C ALA A 51 6.85 14.83 4.45
N LEU A 52 6.13 14.00 3.67
CA LEU A 52 4.88 13.37 4.11
C LEU A 52 5.10 12.45 5.30
N CYS A 53 6.19 11.70 5.26
CA CYS A 53 6.59 10.82 6.34
C CYS A 53 7.02 11.59 7.60
N ALA A 54 7.79 12.67 7.43
CA ALA A 54 8.21 13.55 8.53
C ALA A 54 7.03 14.26 9.21
N ARG A 55 5.97 14.56 8.46
CA ARG A 55 4.71 15.10 8.98
C ARG A 55 3.79 14.05 9.60
N GLY A 56 4.19 12.78 9.57
CA GLY A 56 3.41 11.66 10.08
C GLY A 56 2.22 11.26 9.21
N ALA A 57 2.09 11.82 8.00
CA ALA A 57 1.01 11.46 7.09
C ALA A 57 1.17 10.01 6.61
N TYR A 58 2.42 9.58 6.34
CA TYR A 58 2.74 8.21 5.93
C TYR A 58 3.59 7.55 7.01
N GLN A 59 2.97 6.64 7.76
CA GLN A 59 3.64 5.85 8.78
C GLN A 59 3.17 4.39 8.73
N PRO A 60 3.95 3.44 9.28
CA PRO A 60 5.39 3.61 9.46
C PRO A 60 6.06 3.68 8.09
N VAL A 61 7.05 4.55 7.91
CA VAL A 61 8.03 4.35 6.83
C VAL A 61 8.93 3.23 7.31
N PRO A 62 8.80 2.01 6.77
CA PRO A 62 9.87 1.07 6.97
C PRO A 62 11.10 1.71 6.34
N ARG A 63 12.21 1.78 7.08
CA ARG A 63 13.53 2.06 6.49
C ARG A 63 13.89 0.87 5.59
N VAL A 64 13.15 0.69 4.50
CA VAL A 64 13.37 -0.38 3.54
C VAL A 64 14.70 -0.09 2.90
N ALA A 65 15.69 -0.95 3.09
CA ALA A 65 16.92 -0.85 2.34
C ALA A 65 16.67 -1.35 0.91
N GLY A 66 17.24 -0.67 -0.08
CA GLY A 66 17.20 -1.13 -1.48
C GLY A 66 15.89 -0.87 -2.23
N TRP A 67 14.95 -0.09 -1.67
CA TRP A 67 13.81 0.36 -2.46
C TRP A 67 14.23 1.40 -3.49
N HIS A 68 13.64 1.32 -4.67
CA HIS A 68 13.81 2.27 -5.76
C HIS A 68 12.51 3.03 -6.04
N ARG A 69 11.36 2.42 -5.80
CA ARG A 69 10.05 3.05 -6.00
C ARG A 69 9.07 2.60 -4.94
N VAL A 70 8.18 3.50 -4.50
CA VAL A 70 7.05 3.17 -3.64
C VAL A 70 5.75 3.52 -4.35
N LEU A 71 4.81 2.58 -4.31
CA LEU A 71 3.43 2.76 -4.75
C LEU A 71 2.56 2.96 -3.51
N VAL A 72 1.75 4.00 -3.51
CA VAL A 72 0.88 4.35 -2.39
C VAL A 72 -0.56 4.13 -2.81
N TYR A 73 -1.26 3.32 -2.03
CA TYR A 73 -2.67 3.02 -2.14
C TYR A 73 -3.34 3.54 -0.88
N ARG A 74 -4.30 4.45 -1.03
CA ARG A 74 -5.01 5.07 0.07
C ARG A 74 -6.50 4.89 -0.09
N ASP A 75 -7.15 4.46 0.98
CA ASP A 75 -8.59 4.50 1.13
C ASP A 75 -8.96 5.32 2.37
N TRP A 76 -10.25 5.53 2.61
CA TRP A 76 -10.78 6.28 3.74
C TRP A 76 -10.33 5.76 5.11
N VAL A 77 -9.87 4.50 5.18
CA VAL A 77 -9.53 3.80 6.42
C VAL A 77 -8.07 3.33 6.44
N PHE A 78 -7.43 3.16 5.28
CA PHE A 78 -6.12 2.53 5.20
C PHE A 78 -5.16 3.29 4.28
N LEU A 79 -3.89 3.26 4.64
CA LEU A 79 -2.76 3.64 3.80
C LEU A 79 -1.86 2.43 3.63
N GLN A 80 -1.74 1.94 2.39
CA GLN A 80 -0.83 0.87 2.03
C GLN A 80 0.29 1.41 1.15
N MET A 81 1.53 1.07 1.51
CA MET A 81 2.73 1.45 0.78
C MET A 81 3.43 0.17 0.32
N VAL A 82 3.66 0.06 -0.99
CA VAL A 82 4.33 -1.10 -1.60
C VAL A 82 5.68 -0.64 -2.13
N PHE A 83 6.76 -1.17 -1.56
CA PHE A 83 8.13 -0.81 -1.92
C PHE A 83 8.67 -1.80 -2.94
N LEU A 84 9.11 -1.26 -4.07
CA LEU A 84 9.72 -1.98 -5.17
C LEU A 84 11.23 -1.72 -5.20
N ASP A 85 12.02 -2.73 -5.57
CA ASP A 85 13.44 -2.57 -5.91
C ASP A 85 13.64 -1.96 -7.31
N GLU A 86 14.90 -1.86 -7.76
CA GLU A 86 15.25 -1.34 -9.09
C GLU A 86 14.67 -2.17 -10.24
N SER A 87 14.44 -3.47 -10.01
CA SER A 87 13.85 -4.39 -10.98
C SER A 87 12.32 -4.29 -11.00
N GLY A 88 11.74 -3.45 -10.14
CA GLY A 88 10.29 -3.30 -10.01
C GLY A 88 9.63 -4.46 -9.26
N VAL A 89 10.38 -5.20 -8.44
CA VAL A 89 9.88 -6.30 -7.62
C VAL A 89 9.59 -5.82 -6.21
N VAL A 90 8.47 -6.24 -5.64
CA VAL A 90 8.08 -5.95 -4.26
C VAL A 90 9.11 -6.54 -3.31
N ILE A 91 9.70 -5.70 -2.49
CA ILE A 91 10.64 -6.10 -1.44
C ILE A 91 10.06 -5.91 -0.04
N CYS A 92 9.09 -5.01 0.10
CA CYS A 92 8.45 -4.72 1.37
C CYS A 92 7.08 -4.10 1.13
N MET A 93 6.20 -4.22 2.11
CA MET A 93 4.96 -3.46 2.17
C MET A 93 4.71 -3.01 3.61
N THR A 94 4.10 -1.85 3.76
CA THR A 94 3.49 -1.45 5.02
C THR A 94 2.04 -1.10 4.82
N THR A 95 1.25 -1.34 5.86
CA THR A 95 -0.13 -0.90 5.92
C THR A 95 -0.37 -0.25 7.26
N SER A 96 -1.05 0.89 7.23
CA SER A 96 -1.49 1.61 8.41
C SER A 96 -2.94 1.99 8.30
N ILE A 97 -3.54 2.20 9.46
CA ILE A 97 -4.89 2.72 9.60
C ILE A 97 -4.76 4.24 9.68
N THR A 98 -5.53 4.95 8.86
CA THR A 98 -5.53 6.42 8.77
C THR A 98 -6.41 7.05 9.85
#